data_AF-A0A1F5NR73-F1
#
_entry.id   AF-A0A1F5NR73-F1
#
_cell.length_a   1.000
_cell.length_b   1.000
_cell.length_c   1.000
_cell.angle_alpha   90.00
_cell.angle_beta   90.00
_cell.angle_gamma   90.00
#
_symmetry.space_group_name_H-M   'P 1'
#
loop_
_entity.id
_entity.type
_entity.pdbx_description
1 polymer ?
#
loop_
_entity_poly.entity_id
_entity_poly.type
_entity_poly.pdbx_seq_one_letter_code
_entity_poly.pdbx_strand_id
1 'polypeptide(L)' 'MPRKIDNKRKLTRIGKSSLGLLLPAQMLRDLKWREKEMLIVKRIPGGLAIHNAKTKKRKK' A
#
# COMPACT_ATOMS: atom_id res chain seq x y z
N MET A 1 16.81 23.25 -2.59
CA MET A 1 16.81 22.11 -3.54
C MET A 1 15.75 21.11 -3.10
N PRO A 2 14.83 20.64 -3.96
CA PRO A 2 13.86 19.62 -3.55
C PRO A 2 14.60 18.32 -3.24
N ARG A 3 14.36 17.75 -2.05
CA ARG A 3 14.95 16.48 -1.61
C ARG A 3 14.51 15.36 -2.56
N LYS A 4 15.45 14.59 -3.10
CA LYS A 4 15.17 13.38 -3.88
C LYS A 4 14.43 12.40 -2.97
N ILE A 5 13.15 12.13 -3.26
CA ILE A 5 12.36 11.17 -2.49
C ILE A 5 12.83 9.77 -2.91
N ASP A 6 13.73 9.18 -2.11
CA ASP A 6 14.08 7.78 -2.30
C ASP A 6 12.87 6.91 -1.93
N ASN A 7 12.40 6.12 -2.89
CA ASN A 7 11.22 5.26 -2.73
C ASN A 7 11.57 3.88 -2.16
N LYS A 8 12.84 3.61 -1.86
CA LYS A 8 13.27 2.36 -1.21
C LYS A 8 12.81 2.34 0.25
N ARG A 9 12.08 1.29 0.62
CA ARG A 9 11.60 1.07 2.00
C ARG A 9 12.04 -0.31 2.47
N LYS A 10 12.35 -0.42 3.76
CA LYS A 10 12.70 -1.69 4.38
C LYS A 10 11.43 -2.48 4.68
N LEU A 11 11.49 -3.78 4.44
CA LEU A 11 10.46 -4.72 4.84
C LEU A 11 10.61 -5.02 6.33
N THR A 12 9.59 -4.67 7.12
CA THR A 12 9.62 -4.78 8.58
C THR A 12 8.77 -5.94 9.03
N ARG A 13 9.23 -6.69 10.04
CA ARG A 13 8.44 -7.77 10.63
C ARG A 13 7.28 -7.22 11.45
N ILE A 14 6.08 -7.71 11.16
CA ILE A 14 4.85 -7.41 11.89
C ILE A 14 4.37 -8.72 12.53
N GLY A 15 4.37 -8.76 13.86
CA GLY A 15 4.00 -9.95 14.62
C GLY A 15 4.98 -11.13 14.41
N LYS A 16 4.45 -12.36 14.43
CA LYS A 16 5.29 -13.57 14.42
C LYS A 16 5.67 -14.04 13.02
N SER A 17 4.79 -13.87 12.03
CA SER A 17 4.96 -14.48 10.69
C SER A 17 4.84 -13.51 9.52
N SER A 18 4.41 -12.27 9.75
CA SER A 18 4.12 -11.33 8.67
C SER A 18 5.20 -10.28 8.50
N LEU A 19 5.29 -9.77 7.27
CA LEU A 19 6.19 -8.70 6.87
C LEU A 19 5.36 -7.57 6.27
N GLY A 20 5.67 -6.32 6.63
CA GLY A 20 4.96 -5.14 6.17
C GLY A 20 5.91 -4.07 5.63
N LEU A 21 5.38 -3.28 4.70
CA LEU A 21 6.03 -2.10 4.14
C LEU A 21 5.30 -0.85 4.63
N LEU A 22 6.05 0.13 5.13
CA LEU A 22 5.49 1.43 5.47
C LEU A 22 5.43 2.30 4.22
N LEU A 23 4.22 2.60 3.79
CA LEU A 23 3.95 3.52 2.68
C LEU A 23 3.76 4.94 3.23
N PRO A 24 4.33 5.97 2.59
CA PRO A 24 4.07 7.36 2.96
C PRO A 24 2.58 7.67 2.91
N ALA A 25 2.08 8.39 3.92
CA ALA A 25 0.66 8.75 4.00
C ALA A 25 0.18 9.56 2.79
N GLN A 26 1.05 10.36 2.16
CA GLN A 26 0.69 11.11 0.96
C GLN A 26 0.34 10.19 -0.22
N MET A 27 1.13 9.13 -0.44
CA MET A 27 0.87 8.15 -1.51
C MET A 27 -0.48 7.44 -1.30
N LEU A 28 -0.81 7.12 -0.05
CA LEU A 28 -2.11 6.52 0.29
C LEU A 28 -3.27 7.51 0.04
N ARG A 29 -3.09 8.78 0.37
CA ARG A 29 -4.06 9.85 0.10
C ARG A 29 -4.30 10.05 -1.39
N ASP A 30 -3.24 10.07 -2.20
CA ASP A 30 -3.33 10.22 -3.66
C ASP A 30 -4.10 9.03 -4.28
N LEU A 31 -3.88 7.82 -3.73
CA LEU A 31 -4.63 6.60 -4.08
C LEU A 31 -6.06 6.55 -3.51
N LYS A 32 -6.43 7.54 -2.68
CA LYS A 32 -7.71 7.63 -1.95
C LYS A 32 -7.99 6.42 -1.06
N TRP A 33 -6.94 5.79 -0.56
CA TRP A 33 -7.06 4.67 0.38
C TRP A 33 -7.27 5.17 1.79
N ARG A 34 -8.09 4.45 2.55
CA ARG A 34 -8.38 4.75 3.95
C ARG A 34 -7.71 3.74 4.87
N GLU A 35 -7.47 4.13 6.12
CA GLU A 35 -7.03 3.18 7.14
C GLU A 35 -8.03 2.03 7.28
N LYS A 36 -7.49 0.80 7.45
CA LYS A 36 -8.26 -0.45 7.56
C LYS A 36 -9.08 -0.81 6.33
N GLU A 37 -8.83 -0.19 5.18
CA GLU A 37 -9.46 -0.59 3.93
C GLU A 37 -8.92 -1.93 3.43
N MET A 38 -9.81 -2.73 2.82
CA MET A 38 -9.43 -4.03 2.26
C MET A 38 -8.76 -3.84 0.90
N LEU A 39 -7.57 -4.41 0.75
CA LEU A 39 -6.78 -4.36 -0.47
C LEU A 39 -6.52 -5.79 -0.98
N ILE A 40 -6.46 -5.93 -2.30
CA ILE A 40 -6.06 -7.16 -2.98
C ILE A 40 -4.59 -7.05 -3.33
N VAL A 41 -3.79 -7.99 -2.84
CA VAL A 41 -2.37 -8.11 -3.18
C VAL A 41 -2.22 -9.20 -4.23
N LYS A 42 -1.74 -8.85 -5.42
CA LYS A 42 -1.45 -9.77 -6.52
C LYS A 42 0.05 -9.88 -6.72
N ARG A 43 0.55 -11.09 -6.91
CA ARG A 43 1.95 -11.33 -7.28
C ARG A 43 2.14 -11.08 -8.78
N ILE A 44 3.16 -10.30 -9.12
CA ILE A 44 3.59 -10.06 -10.50
C ILE A 44 5.08 -10.42 -10.62
N PRO A 45 5.61 -10.68 -11.82
CA PRO A 45 7.06 -10.87 -12.01
C PRO A 45 7.82 -9.66 -11.43
N GLY A 46 8.73 -9.92 -10.50
CA GLY A 46 9.53 -8.86 -9.85
C GLY A 46 8.83 -8.06 -8.74
N GLY A 47 7.59 -8.37 -8.34
CA GLY A 47 6.97 -7.60 -7.26
C GLY A 47 5.54 -7.98 -6.88
N LEU A 48 4.88 -7.03 -6.20
CA LEU A 48 3.49 -7.11 -5.77
C LEU A 48 2.71 -5.92 -6.32
N ALA A 49 1.55 -6.18 -6.91
CA ALA A 49 0.57 -5.16 -7.26
C ALA A 49 -0.51 -5.10 -6.19
N ILE A 50 -0.74 -3.92 -5.62
CA ILE A 50 -1.75 -3.71 -4.58
C ILE A 50 -2.91 -2.92 -5.19
N HIS A 51 -4.10 -3.50 -5.16
CA HIS A 51 -5.32 -2.91 -5.68
C HIS A 51 -6.36 -2.75 -4.59
N ASN A 52 -7.21 -1.75 -4.72
CA ASN A 52 -8.39 -1.64 -3.86
C ASN A 52 -9.36 -2.80 -4.14
N ALA A 53 -9.89 -3.44 -3.09
CA ALA A 53 -10.78 -4.59 -3.21
C ALA A 53 -12.21 -4.25 -3.70
N LYS A 54 -12.55 -2.98 -3.93
CA LYS A 54 -13.89 -2.50 -4.38
C LYS A 54 -15.05 -3.12 -3.60
N THR A 55 -14.87 -3.35 -2.30
CA THR A 55 -15.92 -3.92 -1.45
C THR A 55 -17.01 -2.89 -1.18
N LYS A 56 -18.11 -3.04 -1.93
CA LYS A 56 -19.41 -2.34 -1.90
C LYS A 56 -19.52 -1.06 -2.74
N LYS A 57 -20.55 -1.10 -3.61
CA LYS A 57 -21.01 -0.07 -4.54
C LYS A 57 -20.92 1.33 -3.91
N ARG A 58 -20.25 2.26 -4.59
CA ARG A 58 -20.53 3.70 -4.42
C ARG A 58 -22.03 3.87 -4.68
N LYS A 59 -22.86 3.99 -3.64
CA LYS A 59 -24.21 4.55 -3.82
C LYS A 59 -23.98 5.99 -4.28
N LYS A 60 -24.59 6.29 -5.43
CA LYS A 60 -24.53 7.56 -6.14
C LYS A 60 -25.05 8.68 -5.26
#